data_AF-A0A0S8FYB5-F1
#
_entry.id   AF-A0A0S8FYB5-F1
#
_cell.length_a   1.000
_cell.length_b   1.000
_cell.length_c   1.000
_cell.angle_alpha   90.00
_cell.angle_beta   90.00
_cell.angle_gamma   90.00
#
_symmetry.space_group_name_H-M   'P 1'
#
loop_
_entity.id
_entity.type
_entity.pdbx_description
1 polymer ?
#
loop_
_entity_poly.entity_id
_entity_poly.type
_entity_poly.pdbx_seq_one_letter_code
_entity_poly.pdbx_strand_id
1 'polypeptide(L)' 'MKPAWPVLINLRADPYEVMWEESQMYMRWMADNMWTFVPAQQYVAEFLATFREFPPVRGSSLSVDNVLQELLQQGTGR' A
#
# COMPACT_ATOMS: atom_id res chain seq x y z
N MET A 1 2.38 -11.56 9.02
CA MET A 1 3.61 -11.02 8.40
C MET A 1 3.23 -10.44 7.06
N LYS A 2 3.63 -9.21 6.72
CA LYS A 2 3.35 -8.64 5.40
C LYS A 2 4.34 -9.21 4.37
N PRO A 3 3.89 -9.74 3.22
CA PRO A 3 4.78 -10.30 2.21
C PRO A 3 5.64 -9.19 1.57
N ALA A 4 6.82 -9.58 1.08
CA ALA A 4 7.73 -8.67 0.37
C ALA A 4 7.26 -8.34 -1.06
N TRP A 5 6.29 -9.09 -1.57
CA TRP A 5 5.71 -8.94 -2.91
C TRP A 5 4.27 -8.38 -2.84
N PRO A 6 3.81 -7.71 -3.91
CA PRO A 6 2.42 -7.30 -4.03
C PRO A 6 1.46 -8.50 -3.95
N VAL A 7 0.34 -8.32 -3.25
CA VAL A 7 -0.72 -9.32 -3.14
C VAL A 7 -1.74 -9.07 -4.26
N LEU A 8 -2.11 -10.13 -4.97
CA LEU A 8 -3.22 -10.11 -5.93
C LEU A 8 -4.47 -10.66 -5.27
N ILE A 9 -5.59 -9.93 -5.35
CA ILE A 9 -6.88 -10.33 -4.77
C ILE A 9 -7.97 -10.16 -5.82
N ASN A 10 -8.83 -11.17 -5.94
CA ASN A 10 -10.05 -11.08 -6.74
C ASN A 10 -11.23 -10.82 -5.82
N LEU A 11 -11.66 -9.57 -5.70
CA LEU A 11 -12.76 -9.16 -4.79
C LEU A 11 -14.10 -9.84 -5.10
N ARG A 12 -14.30 -10.36 -6.32
CA ARG A 12 -15.52 -11.12 -6.66
C ARG A 12 -15.48 -12.54 -6.09
N ALA A 13 -14.29 -13.14 -6.03
CA ALA A 13 -14.10 -14.51 -5.55
C ALA A 13 -13.77 -14.56 -4.04
N ASP A 14 -13.11 -13.52 -3.54
CA ASP A 14 -12.69 -13.36 -2.15
C ASP A 14 -13.07 -11.94 -1.66
N PRO A 15 -14.35 -11.71 -1.31
CA PRO A 15 -14.81 -10.39 -0.85
C PRO A 15 -14.22 -9.95 0.49
N TYR A 16 -13.68 -10.90 1.27
CA TYR A 16 -13.12 -10.64 2.59
C TYR A 16 -11.59 -10.51 2.57
N GLU A 17 -10.96 -10.65 1.40
CA GLU A 17 -9.52 -10.46 1.21
C GLU A 17 -8.65 -11.40 2.06
N VAL A 18 -9.14 -12.60 2.40
CA VAL A 18 -8.48 -13.56 3.31
C VAL A 18 -7.72 -14.66 2.57
N MET A 19 -7.98 -14.85 1.28
CA MET A 19 -7.44 -15.98 0.51
C MET A 19 -5.92 -16.02 0.52
N TRP A 20 -5.26 -14.86 0.52
CA TRP A 20 -3.79 -14.80 0.49
C TRP A 20 -3.13 -15.22 1.79
N GLU A 21 -3.83 -15.18 2.92
CA GLU A 21 -3.34 -15.66 4.22
C GLU A 21 -3.78 -17.10 4.50
N GLU A 22 -5.03 -17.43 4.19
CA GLU A 22 -5.65 -18.69 4.65
C GLU A 22 -5.60 -19.81 3.61
N SER A 23 -5.54 -19.48 2.31
CA SER A 23 -5.60 -20.48 1.25
C SER A 23 -4.26 -21.16 1.02
N GLN A 24 -4.27 -22.49 1.06
CA GLN A 24 -3.13 -23.33 0.70
C GLN A 24 -2.78 -23.24 -0.80
N MET A 25 -3.73 -22.79 -1.64
CA MET A 25 -3.58 -22.73 -3.10
C MET A 25 -3.33 -21.31 -3.63
N TYR A 26 -3.21 -20.32 -2.74
CA TYR A 26 -3.03 -18.92 -3.14
C TYR A 26 -1.82 -18.72 -4.07
N MET A 27 -0.66 -19.25 -3.69
CA MET A 27 0.58 -19.05 -4.46
C MET A 27 0.47 -19.60 -5.88
N ARG A 28 -0.22 -20.74 -6.06
CA ARG A 28 -0.46 -21.32 -7.38
C ARG A 28 -1.40 -20.44 -8.20
N TRP A 29 -2.53 -20.04 -7.60
CA TRP A 29 -3.49 -19.16 -8.25
C TRP A 29 -2.85 -17.81 -8.65
N MET A 30 -2.04 -17.22 -7.77
CA MET A 30 -1.32 -15.98 -8.03
C MET A 30 -0.33 -16.15 -9.19
N ALA A 31 0.41 -17.27 -9.24
CA ALA A 31 1.33 -17.55 -10.34
C ALA A 31 0.60 -17.67 -11.69
N ASP A 32 -0.55 -18.36 -11.72
CA ASP A 32 -1.39 -18.49 -12.91
C ASP A 32 -1.95 -17.12 -13.37
N ASN A 33 -2.09 -16.17 -12.46
CA ASN A 33 -2.59 -14.82 -12.73
C ASN A 33 -1.49 -13.73 -12.72
N MET A 34 -0.21 -14.11 -12.70
CA MET A 34 0.90 -13.15 -12.56
C MET A 34 1.00 -12.16 -13.74
N TRP A 35 0.39 -12.49 -14.88
CA TRP A 35 0.27 -11.60 -16.03
C TRP A 35 -0.47 -10.28 -15.72
N THR A 36 -1.30 -10.23 -14.68
CA THR A 36 -2.05 -9.01 -14.30
C THR A 36 -1.15 -7.87 -13.84
N PHE A 37 0.09 -8.16 -13.43
CA PHE A 37 1.03 -7.12 -12.99
C PHE A 37 1.48 -6.19 -14.11
N VAL A 38 1.51 -6.66 -15.36
CA VAL A 38 1.93 -5.85 -16.52
C VAL A 38 1.00 -4.65 -16.75
N PRO A 39 -0.32 -4.83 -16.95
CA PRO A 39 -1.23 -3.70 -17.07
C PRO A 39 -1.33 -2.91 -15.75
N ALA A 40 -1.24 -3.55 -14.59
CA ALA A 40 -1.26 -2.85 -13.31
C ALA A 40 -0.11 -1.84 -13.17
N GLN A 41 1.09 -2.16 -13.66
CA GLN A 41 2.22 -1.22 -13.67
C GLN A 41 1.91 0.03 -14.49
N GLN A 42 1.21 -0.09 -15.62
CA GLN A 42 0.81 1.05 -16.44
C GLN A 42 -0.18 1.95 -15.69
N TYR A 43 -1.21 1.36 -15.08
CA TYR A 43 -2.17 2.12 -14.27
C TYR A 43 -1.53 2.86 -13.10
N VAL A 44 -0.59 2.21 -12.39
CA VAL A 44 0.14 2.87 -11.30
C VAL A 44 1.01 4.01 -11.84
N ALA A 45 1.67 3.83 -12.98
CA ALA A 45 2.47 4.89 -13.59
C ALA A 45 1.62 6.11 -14.01
N GLU A 46 0.43 5.88 -14.57
CA GLU A 46 -0.53 6.93 -14.90
C GLU A 46 -1.02 7.67 -13.66
N PHE A 47 -1.37 6.92 -12.60
CA PHE A 47 -1.76 7.51 -11.32
C PHE A 47 -0.62 8.36 -10.73
N LEU A 48 0.61 7.87 -10.74
CA LEU A 48 1.78 8.63 -10.27
C LEU A 48 2.06 9.87 -11.12
N ALA A 49 1.74 9.84 -12.41
CA ALA A 49 1.87 11.02 -13.27
C ALA A 49 0.92 12.15 -12.84
N THR A 50 -0.24 11.83 -12.26
CA THR A 50 -1.20 12.83 -11.74
C THR A 50 -0.60 13.67 -10.61
N PHE A 51 0.39 13.15 -9.86
CA PHE A 51 1.05 13.88 -8.79
C PHE A 51 1.90 15.06 -9.27
N ARG A 52 2.17 15.17 -10.58
CA ARG A 52 2.76 16.39 -11.16
C ARG A 52 1.80 17.57 -11.11
N GLU A 53 0.50 17.32 -11.27
CA GLU A 53 -0.56 18.33 -11.24
C GLU A 53 -1.18 18.46 -9.84
N PHE A 54 -1.34 17.33 -9.14
CA PHE A 54 -1.94 17.24 -7.81
C PHE A 54 -0.90 16.71 -6.82
N PRO A 55 0.02 17.56 -6.32
CA PRO A 55 1.04 17.11 -5.39
C PRO A 55 0.40 16.49 -4.14
N PRO A 56 0.94 15.37 -3.62
CA PRO A 56 0.39 14.73 -2.44
C PRO A 56 0.44 15.69 -1.26
N VAL A 57 -0.71 15.91 -0.63
CA VAL A 57 -0.81 16.76 0.55
C VAL A 57 -0.08 16.04 1.69
N ARG A 58 1.06 16.58 2.13
CA ARG A 58 1.60 16.20 3.44
C ARG A 58 0.60 16.72 4.46
N GLY A 59 0.20 15.86 5.40
CA GLY A 59 -0.77 16.20 6.45
C GLY A 59 -0.49 17.60 7.02
N SER A 60 -1.55 18.37 7.28
CA SER A 60 -1.42 19.72 7.80
C SER A 60 -0.57 19.73 9.08
N SER A 61 -0.09 20.89 9.50
CA SER A 61 0.68 21.07 10.75
C SER A 61 0.03 20.49 12.03
N LEU A 62 -1.22 20.02 11.95
CA LEU A 62 -1.96 19.29 12.97
C LEU A 62 -1.88 17.75 12.87
N SER A 63 -1.05 17.19 11.99
CA SER A 63 -0.81 15.74 11.99
C SER A 63 -0.15 15.35 13.31
N VAL A 64 -0.76 14.38 14.01
CA VAL A 64 -0.30 13.87 15.32
C VAL A 64 1.19 13.49 15.28
N ASP A 65 1.71 13.04 14.13
CA ASP A 65 3.13 12.74 13.94
C ASP A 65 4.05 13.96 14.10
N ASN A 66 3.65 15.14 13.61
CA ASN A 66 4.43 16.37 13.75
C ASN A 66 4.45 16.84 15.21
N VAL A 67 3.30 16.79 15.89
CA VAL A 67 3.18 17.13 17.32
C VAL A 67 3.99 16.14 18.17
N LEU A 68 3.92 14.85 17.86
CA LEU A 68 4.70 13.82 18.55
C LEU A 68 6.20 14.00 18.33
N GLN A 69 6.64 14.35 17.11
CA GLN A 69 8.05 14.66 16.83
C GLN A 69 8.55 15.90 17.59
N GLU A 70 7.76 16.97 17.65
CA GLU A 70 8.09 18.17 18.45
C GLU A 70 8.19 17.84 19.94
N LEU A 71 7.24 17.06 20.48
CA LEU A 71 7.26 16.63 21.89
C LEU A 71 8.45 15.73 22.21
N LEU A 72 8.82 14.80 21.31
CA LEU A 72 9.99 13.92 21.48
C LEU A 72 11.31 14.70 21.39
N GLN A 73 11.41 15.70 20.51
CA GLN A 73 12.58 16.58 20.44
C GLN A 73 12.71 17.49 21.68
N GLN A 74 11.59 17.97 22.24
CA GLN A 74 11.61 18.78 23.47
C GLN A 74 11.96 17.96 24.73
N GLY A 75 11.69 16.65 24.74
CA GLY A 75 11.99 15.76 25.88
C GLY A 75 13.45 15.33 26.04
N THR A 76 14.31 15.57 25.05
CA THR A 76 15.73 15.14 25.06
C THR A 76 16.68 16.28 25.50
N GLY A 77 16.12 17.38 26.02
CA GLY A 77 16.85 18.59 26.44
C GLY A 77 17.02 18.77 27.95
N ARG A 78 17.04 17.69 28.76
CA ARG A 78 17.40 17.72 30.19
C ARG A 78 18.14 16.46 30.60
#